data_AF-A0A958QZQ3-F1
#
_entry.id   AF-A0A958QZQ3-F1
#
_cell.length_a   1.000
_cell.length_b   1.000
_cell.length_c   1.000
_cell.angle_alpha   90.00
_cell.angle_beta   90.00
_cell.angle_gamma   90.00
#
_symmetry.space_group_name_H-M   'P 1'
#
loop_
_entity.id
_entity.type
_entity.pdbx_description
1 polymer ?
#
loop_
_entity_poly.entity_id
_entity_poly.type
_entity_poly.pdbx_seq_one_letter_code
_entity_poly.pdbx_strand_id
1 'polypeptide(L)'
;MKNQKSVLLQIPLILFLLTLGWGCTRNNANKTQISLDLGGLYRGKASAQSLTERVVKVAINVHGGPQLATAGWESCHCLPDDQVELPPNIFTLPVSEGTGRLIQVLIVTETMTGKTYFSYGDKLTNIVKGDNIVEISVNTSMQSENSAEAGIRYIRSDGSGPSGVIDLLYRPSSDKPSMLVHSMSAVGGWMRIHLFETTKVDYRLRETGEVLFAGVNFSHSDFLPSSRMLHVRNPIFFADKNHTGSPPYEAMPASELFFGFAGPGA
;
A
#
# COMPACT_ATOMS: atom_id res chain seq x y z
N MET A 1 -44.57 30.76 -76.47
CA MET A 1 -43.35 31.53 -76.15
C MET A 1 -42.84 31.12 -74.78
N LYS A 2 -41.60 30.64 -74.74
CA LYS A 2 -40.60 30.68 -73.66
C LYS A 2 -41.02 30.57 -72.17
N ASN A 3 -40.32 29.65 -71.51
CA ASN A 3 -39.86 29.63 -70.12
C ASN A 3 -40.77 28.96 -69.08
N GLN A 4 -40.33 27.82 -68.54
CA GLN A 4 -39.52 27.83 -67.31
C GLN A 4 -38.74 26.52 -67.16
N LYS A 5 -37.45 26.67 -66.86
CA LYS A 5 -36.44 25.61 -66.83
C LYS A 5 -36.49 24.84 -65.51
N SER A 6 -36.36 23.53 -65.64
CA SER A 6 -35.84 22.57 -64.67
C SER A 6 -34.44 22.95 -64.16
N VAL A 7 -34.23 22.96 -62.85
CA VAL A 7 -32.92 22.72 -62.23
C VAL A 7 -33.13 21.87 -60.98
N LEU A 8 -33.00 20.55 -61.14
CA LEU A 8 -32.80 19.60 -60.06
C LEU A 8 -31.32 19.64 -59.69
N LEU A 9 -31.01 20.23 -58.54
CA LEU A 9 -29.67 20.32 -57.98
C LEU A 9 -29.35 18.99 -57.27
N GLN A 10 -28.70 18.06 -57.97
CA GLN A 10 -28.06 16.90 -57.35
C GLN A 10 -26.65 17.30 -56.91
N ILE A 11 -26.44 17.44 -55.61
CA ILE A 11 -25.11 17.60 -55.00
C ILE A 11 -24.56 16.20 -54.70
N PRO A 12 -23.42 15.78 -55.25
CA PRO A 12 -22.85 14.47 -54.96
C PRO A 12 -22.19 14.45 -53.58
N LEU A 13 -22.67 13.49 -52.80
CA LEU A 13 -22.21 12.96 -51.52
C LEU A 13 -20.81 12.33 -51.63
N ILE A 14 -19.72 13.10 -51.79
CA ILE A 14 -18.35 12.55 -51.70
C ILE A 14 -17.38 13.61 -51.16
N LEU A 15 -17.40 13.88 -49.84
CA LEU A 15 -16.25 14.54 -49.17
C LEU A 15 -16.32 14.48 -47.64
N PHE A 16 -16.45 13.31 -47.00
CA PHE A 16 -16.35 13.25 -45.52
C PHE A 16 -15.86 11.88 -45.00
N LEU A 17 -14.71 11.41 -45.49
CA LEU A 17 -14.14 10.12 -45.06
C LEU A 17 -12.60 10.13 -44.97
N LEU A 18 -11.99 11.24 -44.52
CA LEU A 18 -10.52 11.37 -44.49
C LEU A 18 -9.91 11.99 -43.20
N THR A 19 -10.61 12.02 -42.06
CA THR A 19 -10.02 12.58 -40.81
C THR A 19 -10.17 11.67 -39.57
N LEU A 20 -10.15 10.35 -39.74
CA LEU A 20 -10.08 9.40 -38.61
C LEU A 20 -8.88 8.48 -38.76
N GLY A 21 -7.68 9.06 -38.69
CA GLY A 21 -6.44 8.30 -38.80
C GLY A 21 -5.27 8.91 -38.05
N TRP A 22 -5.49 9.83 -37.12
CA TRP A 22 -4.48 10.23 -36.13
C TRP A 22 -4.78 9.47 -34.84
N GLY A 23 -4.75 8.14 -34.94
CA GLY A 23 -4.44 7.34 -33.76
C GLY A 23 -3.03 7.71 -33.39
N CYS A 24 -2.85 8.54 -32.34
CA CYS A 24 -1.60 8.61 -31.63
C CYS A 24 -1.26 7.17 -31.19
N THR A 25 -0.48 6.46 -32.00
CA THR A 25 0.25 5.28 -31.57
C THR A 25 1.19 5.77 -30.48
N ARG A 26 0.71 5.74 -29.23
CA ARG A 26 1.48 6.08 -28.05
C ARG A 26 2.66 5.12 -28.07
N ASN A 27 3.80 5.65 -28.49
CA ASN A 27 5.04 4.91 -28.73
C ASN A 27 5.38 4.17 -27.42
N ASN A 28 5.07 2.88 -27.34
CA ASN A 28 5.39 2.03 -26.19
C ASN A 28 6.91 1.78 -26.05
N ALA A 29 7.72 2.39 -26.92
CA ALA A 29 9.16 2.20 -27.03
C ALA A 29 9.99 2.93 -25.95
N ASN A 30 9.40 3.77 -25.08
CA ASN A 30 10.15 4.59 -24.12
C ASN A 30 9.57 4.49 -22.69
N LYS A 31 9.41 3.28 -22.13
CA LYS A 31 9.16 3.15 -20.69
C LYS A 31 10.51 3.04 -19.99
N THR A 32 10.84 4.00 -19.13
CA THR A 32 11.98 3.85 -18.22
C THR A 32 11.61 2.86 -17.13
N GLN A 33 12.50 1.90 -16.89
CA GLN A 33 12.36 0.92 -15.82
C GLN A 33 13.37 1.22 -14.71
N ILE A 34 12.91 1.12 -13.47
CA ILE A 34 13.79 1.12 -12.29
C ILE A 34 13.85 -0.31 -11.77
N SER A 35 15.06 -0.82 -11.59
CA SER A 35 15.34 -2.08 -10.93
C SER A 35 15.94 -1.80 -9.56
N LEU A 36 15.29 -2.29 -8.50
CA LEU A 36 15.73 -2.13 -7.11
C LEU A 36 16.26 -3.45 -6.59
N ASP A 37 17.57 -3.53 -6.30
CA ASP A 37 18.19 -4.71 -5.69
C ASP A 37 18.12 -4.61 -4.16
N LEU A 38 17.38 -5.55 -3.55
CA LEU A 38 17.23 -5.67 -2.11
C LEU A 38 17.95 -6.91 -1.53
N GLY A 39 18.70 -7.66 -2.35
CA GLY A 39 19.26 -8.95 -1.99
C GLY A 39 20.18 -8.95 -0.75
N GLY A 40 20.84 -7.83 -0.46
CA GLY A 40 21.67 -7.65 0.73
C GLY A 40 20.90 -7.42 2.03
N LEU A 41 19.61 -7.08 1.97
CA LEU A 41 18.86 -6.59 3.14
C LEU A 41 18.23 -7.72 3.96
N TYR A 42 17.80 -8.81 3.32
CA TYR A 42 17.11 -9.91 4.01
C TYR A 42 17.79 -11.27 3.86
N ARG A 43 18.79 -11.43 2.97
CA ARG A 43 19.58 -12.68 2.89
C ARG A 43 20.61 -12.84 4.00
N GLY A 44 21.05 -11.75 4.65
CA GLY A 44 21.99 -11.80 5.77
C GLY A 44 21.49 -12.59 7.00
N LYS A 45 20.18 -12.86 7.09
CA LYS A 45 19.56 -13.66 8.16
C LYS A 45 19.28 -15.12 7.75
N ALA A 46 19.43 -15.49 6.47
CA ALA A 46 19.02 -16.79 5.94
C ALA A 46 20.10 -17.89 6.04
N SER A 47 21.32 -17.56 6.47
CA SER A 47 22.39 -18.53 6.67
C SER A 47 22.60 -18.84 8.17
N ALA A 48 22.05 -19.99 8.59
CA ALA A 48 22.36 -20.72 9.83
C ALA A 48 21.83 -20.20 11.19
N GLN A 49 20.93 -19.22 11.22
CA GLN A 49 20.15 -18.92 12.43
C GLN A 49 18.67 -19.18 12.15
N SER A 50 17.97 -19.81 13.10
CA SER A 50 16.50 -19.85 13.15
C SER A 50 15.97 -18.49 12.71
N LEU A 51 15.15 -18.47 11.65
CA LEU A 51 14.51 -17.25 11.14
C LEU A 51 13.53 -16.74 12.19
N THR A 52 14.07 -16.07 13.20
CA THR A 52 13.31 -15.42 14.27
C THR A 52 12.47 -14.27 13.73
N GLU A 53 12.76 -13.82 12.50
CA GLU A 53 12.04 -12.80 11.75
C GLU A 53 11.89 -13.19 10.28
N ARG A 54 10.73 -12.91 9.70
CA ARG A 54 10.42 -13.07 8.28
C ARG A 54 10.00 -11.74 7.65
N VAL A 55 10.30 -11.51 6.38
CA VAL A 55 9.75 -10.36 5.65
C VAL A 55 8.29 -10.65 5.31
N VAL A 56 7.38 -9.79 5.74
CA VAL A 56 5.94 -9.94 5.46
C VAL A 56 5.45 -8.95 4.42
N LYS A 57 6.14 -7.82 4.24
CA LYS A 57 5.76 -6.81 3.26
C LYS A 57 6.96 -6.01 2.75
N VAL A 58 6.91 -5.64 1.49
CA VAL A 58 7.78 -4.65 0.85
C VAL A 58 6.87 -3.65 0.12
N ALA A 59 7.03 -2.36 0.41
CA ALA A 59 6.33 -1.28 -0.29
C ALA A 59 7.36 -0.31 -0.86
N ILE A 60 7.19 0.05 -2.13
CA ILE A 60 8.10 0.90 -2.89
C ILE A 60 7.30 2.03 -3.50
N ASN A 61 7.74 3.26 -3.27
CA ASN A 61 7.13 4.47 -3.80
C ASN A 61 8.15 5.32 -4.56
N VAL A 62 7.77 5.85 -5.73
CA VAL A 62 8.58 6.80 -6.48
C VAL A 62 7.83 8.12 -6.68
N HIS A 63 8.36 9.16 -6.05
CA HIS A 63 7.80 10.51 -6.03
C HIS A 63 8.46 11.45 -7.05
N GLY A 64 7.82 12.60 -7.25
CA GLY A 64 8.27 13.69 -8.14
C GLY A 64 7.73 13.58 -9.57
N GLY A 65 7.20 12.42 -9.97
CA GLY A 65 6.57 12.19 -11.28
C GLY A 65 5.18 12.84 -11.40
N PRO A 66 4.57 12.79 -12.60
CA PRO A 66 3.18 13.22 -12.80
C PRO A 66 2.18 12.36 -12.01
N GLN A 67 2.56 11.13 -11.67
CA GLN A 67 1.81 10.20 -10.84
C GLN A 67 2.79 9.47 -9.91
N LEU A 68 2.29 9.07 -8.74
CA LEU A 68 3.02 8.19 -7.83
C LEU A 68 3.15 6.80 -8.49
N ALA A 69 4.38 6.35 -8.70
CA ALA A 69 4.61 4.96 -9.11
C ALA A 69 4.82 4.10 -7.87
N THR A 70 4.14 2.97 -7.79
CA THR A 70 4.23 2.05 -6.66
C THR A 70 4.52 0.63 -7.11
N ALA A 71 5.31 -0.08 -6.32
CA ALA A 71 5.50 -1.52 -6.44
C ALA A 71 5.53 -2.12 -5.03
N GLY A 72 5.29 -3.42 -4.92
CA GLY A 72 5.33 -4.07 -3.62
C GLY A 72 5.22 -5.58 -3.71
N TRP A 73 5.47 -6.20 -2.58
CA TRP A 73 5.33 -7.63 -2.37
C TRP A 73 4.78 -7.84 -0.96
N GLU A 74 3.98 -8.87 -0.77
CA GLU A 74 3.39 -9.23 0.50
C GLU A 74 3.39 -10.75 0.61
N SER A 75 3.81 -11.26 1.76
CA SER A 75 3.88 -12.70 1.99
C SER A 75 2.48 -13.29 2.07
N CYS A 76 2.21 -14.35 1.30
CA CYS A 76 0.96 -15.08 1.49
C CYS A 76 0.97 -15.82 2.82
N HIS A 77 0.07 -15.45 3.72
CA HIS A 77 -0.18 -16.18 4.98
C HIS A 77 -0.91 -17.52 4.75
N CYS A 78 -1.11 -17.92 3.49
CA CYS A 78 -1.86 -19.09 3.10
C CYS A 78 -1.00 -20.36 2.97
N LEU A 79 0.34 -20.22 3.00
CA LEU A 79 1.25 -21.33 2.82
C LEU A 79 1.64 -21.92 4.18
N PRO A 80 1.80 -23.25 4.28
CA PRO A 80 2.35 -23.86 5.48
C PRO A 80 3.75 -23.30 5.80
N ASP A 81 4.13 -23.30 7.08
CA ASP A 81 5.35 -22.64 7.59
C ASP A 81 6.66 -23.13 6.94
N ASP A 82 6.64 -24.27 6.25
CA ASP A 82 7.77 -24.83 5.50
C ASP A 82 7.90 -24.27 4.06
N GLN A 83 6.92 -23.49 3.59
CA GLN A 83 6.90 -22.84 2.28
C GLN A 83 6.88 -21.31 2.40
N VAL A 84 7.84 -20.77 3.15
CA VAL A 84 8.02 -19.31 3.28
C VAL A 84 8.32 -18.70 1.91
N GLU A 85 7.37 -17.96 1.36
CA GLU A 85 7.57 -17.15 0.17
C GLU A 85 8.58 -16.04 0.50
N LEU A 86 9.65 -15.96 -0.29
CA LEU A 86 10.66 -14.91 -0.15
C LEU A 86 10.36 -13.73 -1.07
N PRO A 87 10.61 -12.49 -0.64
CA PRO A 87 10.45 -11.32 -1.50
C PRO A 87 11.39 -11.40 -2.72
N PRO A 88 10.96 -10.89 -3.88
CA PRO A 88 11.81 -10.74 -5.05
C PRO A 88 13.07 -9.92 -4.73
N ASN A 89 14.24 -10.38 -5.18
CA ASN A 89 15.48 -9.60 -5.05
C ASN A 89 15.45 -8.31 -5.86
N ILE A 90 14.69 -8.31 -6.96
CA ILE A 90 14.60 -7.20 -7.89
C ILE A 90 13.14 -6.82 -8.07
N PHE A 91 12.85 -5.53 -7.89
CA PHE A 91 11.56 -4.95 -8.24
C PHE A 91 11.73 -4.08 -9.49
N THR A 92 10.94 -4.36 -10.53
CA THR A 92 10.93 -3.58 -11.77
C THR A 92 9.65 -2.75 -11.83
N LEU A 93 9.79 -1.44 -11.94
CA LEU A 93 8.63 -0.54 -12.02
C LEU A 93 8.78 0.52 -13.13
N PRO A 94 7.72 0.80 -13.92
CA PRO A 94 7.76 1.82 -14.94
C PRO A 94 7.66 3.22 -14.31
N VAL A 95 8.63 4.08 -14.58
CA VAL A 95 8.68 5.47 -14.06
C VAL A 95 8.90 6.45 -15.20
N SER A 96 8.36 7.65 -15.09
CA SER A 96 8.69 8.75 -16.00
C SER A 96 10.11 9.27 -15.75
N GLU A 97 10.88 9.48 -16.82
CA GLU A 97 12.16 10.19 -16.78
C GLU A 97 12.05 11.54 -16.06
N GLY A 98 13.14 11.99 -15.45
CA GLY A 98 13.20 13.28 -14.76
C GLY A 98 14.25 13.32 -13.67
N THR A 99 14.54 14.53 -13.19
CA THR A 99 15.47 14.77 -12.09
C THR A 99 14.76 14.71 -10.74
N GLY A 100 15.51 14.43 -9.68
CA GLY A 100 15.00 14.50 -8.30
C GLY A 100 13.84 13.53 -8.00
N ARG A 101 13.87 12.31 -8.56
CA ARG A 101 12.92 11.25 -8.18
C ARG A 101 13.31 10.72 -6.81
N LEU A 102 12.43 10.89 -5.83
CA LEU A 102 12.61 10.29 -4.50
C LEU A 102 12.02 8.89 -4.54
N ILE A 103 12.88 7.88 -4.41
CA ILE A 103 12.49 6.48 -4.30
C ILE A 103 12.55 6.11 -2.82
N GLN A 104 11.45 5.60 -2.30
CA GLN A 104 11.31 5.18 -0.91
C GLN A 104 10.99 3.69 -0.86
N VAL A 105 11.58 2.99 0.11
CA VAL A 105 11.39 1.56 0.35
C VAL A 105 11.04 1.36 1.81
N LEU A 106 9.95 0.64 2.06
CA LEU A 106 9.53 0.19 3.37
C LEU A 106 9.53 -1.34 3.37
N ILE A 107 10.26 -1.94 4.29
CA ILE A 107 10.26 -3.38 4.54
C ILE A 107 9.64 -3.60 5.90
N VAL A 108 8.67 -4.49 5.96
CA VAL A 108 8.02 -4.91 7.20
C VAL A 108 8.47 -6.34 7.49
N THR A 109 9.10 -6.55 8.64
CA THR A 109 9.43 -7.90 9.13
C THR A 109 8.58 -8.23 10.35
N GLU A 110 8.29 -9.51 10.53
CA GLU A 110 7.51 -10.03 11.64
C GLU A 110 8.30 -11.14 12.33
N THR A 111 8.32 -11.15 13.66
CA THR A 111 8.88 -12.27 14.42
C THR A 111 7.93 -13.44 14.53
N MET A 112 8.42 -14.60 14.95
CA MET A 112 7.56 -15.71 15.38
C MET A 112 6.60 -15.32 16.51
N THR A 113 6.92 -14.28 17.27
CA THR A 113 6.09 -13.74 18.36
C THR A 113 5.16 -12.61 17.90
N GLY A 114 4.93 -12.46 16.59
CA GLY A 114 4.01 -11.46 16.02
C GLY A 114 4.49 -10.00 16.15
N LYS A 115 5.72 -9.79 16.60
CA LYS A 115 6.29 -8.44 16.71
C LYS A 115 6.70 -7.96 15.34
N THR A 116 6.26 -6.75 15.00
CA THR A 116 6.55 -6.15 13.71
C THR A 116 7.72 -5.17 13.81
N TYR A 117 8.62 -5.17 12.82
CA TYR A 117 9.64 -4.14 12.64
C TYR A 117 9.47 -3.45 11.29
N PHE A 118 9.74 -2.15 11.28
CA PHE A 118 9.70 -1.32 10.08
C PHE A 118 11.11 -0.89 9.72
N SER A 119 11.53 -1.22 8.51
CA SER A 119 12.81 -0.79 7.97
C SER A 119 12.56 0.15 6.80
N TYR A 120 13.07 1.37 6.88
CA TYR A 120 12.84 2.41 5.88
C TYR A 120 14.16 2.87 5.25
N GLY A 121 14.16 3.04 3.93
CA GLY A 121 15.26 3.61 3.17
C GLY A 121 14.73 4.51 2.06
N ASP A 122 15.47 5.55 1.71
CA ASP A 122 15.16 6.38 0.55
C ASP A 122 16.40 6.84 -0.19
N LYS A 123 16.21 7.19 -1.47
CA LYS A 123 17.25 7.74 -2.33
C LYS A 123 16.66 8.72 -3.32
N LEU A 124 17.23 9.91 -3.37
CA LEU A 124 16.96 10.89 -4.41
C LEU A 124 17.87 10.60 -5.60
N THR A 125 17.30 10.36 -6.78
CA THR A 125 18.08 10.06 -7.98
C THR A 125 17.46 10.70 -9.23
N ASN A 126 18.28 10.85 -10.27
CA ASN A 126 17.80 11.19 -11.60
C ASN A 126 17.47 9.90 -12.34
N ILE A 127 16.37 9.91 -13.08
CA ILE A 127 15.90 8.79 -13.86
C ILE A 127 16.01 9.17 -15.33
N VAL A 128 16.92 8.49 -16.03
CA VAL A 128 17.17 8.70 -17.45
C VAL A 128 16.42 7.65 -18.28
N LYS A 129 16.30 7.90 -19.58
CA LYS A 129 15.71 6.94 -20.51
C LYS A 129 16.48 5.60 -20.49
N GLY A 130 15.74 4.49 -20.38
CA GLY A 130 16.29 3.12 -20.35
C GLY A 130 16.18 2.48 -18.97
N ASP A 131 17.05 1.51 -18.68
CA ASP A 131 17.06 0.79 -17.41
C ASP A 131 17.96 1.52 -16.40
N ASN A 132 17.42 1.77 -15.21
CA ASN A 132 18.13 2.39 -14.12
C ASN A 132 18.19 1.38 -12.96
N ILE A 133 19.39 0.98 -12.56
CA ILE A 133 19.58 0.17 -11.34
C ILE A 133 19.81 1.12 -10.18
N VAL A 134 18.99 1.01 -9.14
CA VAL A 134 19.07 1.87 -7.97
C VAL A 134 19.24 1.02 -6.71
N GLU A 135 20.40 1.16 -6.08
CA GLU A 135 20.67 0.57 -4.78
C GLU A 135 20.24 1.51 -3.65
N ILE A 136 19.46 0.99 -2.69
CA ILE A 136 18.92 1.73 -1.55
C ILE A 136 19.29 0.99 -0.27
N SER A 137 20.00 1.67 0.63
CA SER A 137 20.24 1.18 1.99
C SER A 137 19.01 1.46 2.85
N VAL A 138 18.57 0.46 3.60
CA VAL A 138 17.40 0.55 4.47
C VAL A 138 17.88 0.52 5.92
N ASN A 139 17.38 1.44 6.74
CA ASN A 139 17.64 1.47 8.18
C ASN A 139 16.49 0.78 8.90
N THR A 140 16.81 -0.25 9.69
CA THR A 140 15.83 -0.96 10.53
C THR A 140 15.48 -0.12 11.75
N SER A 141 14.19 0.05 12.04
CA SER A 141 13.75 0.54 13.34
C SER A 141 14.25 -0.39 14.44
N MET A 142 14.91 0.16 15.46
CA MET A 142 15.35 -0.64 16.61
C MET A 142 14.19 -1.05 17.54
N GLN A 143 12.99 -0.55 17.30
CA GLN A 143 11.81 -0.84 18.11
C GLN A 143 10.90 -1.82 17.37
N SER A 144 10.66 -2.97 17.99
CA SER A 144 9.52 -3.82 17.64
C SER A 144 8.25 -3.19 18.17
N GLU A 145 7.16 -3.40 17.46
CA GLU A 145 5.86 -2.97 17.92
C GLU A 145 4.79 -4.04 17.74
N ASN A 146 3.75 -3.94 18.55
CA ASN A 146 2.52 -4.68 18.33
C ASN A 146 1.75 -4.04 17.16
N SER A 147 1.11 -4.88 16.37
CA SER A 147 0.13 -4.47 15.37
C SER A 147 -1.24 -5.02 15.74
N ALA A 148 -2.29 -4.38 15.22
CA ALA A 148 -3.67 -4.74 15.49
C ALA A 148 -4.51 -4.58 14.23
N GLU A 149 -5.52 -5.42 14.08
CA GLU A 149 -6.63 -5.14 13.18
C GLU A 149 -7.73 -4.40 13.94
N ALA A 150 -8.27 -3.36 13.30
CA ALA A 150 -9.38 -2.59 13.81
C ALA A 150 -10.55 -2.67 12.82
N GLY A 151 -11.65 -3.30 13.24
CA GLY A 151 -12.91 -3.33 12.50
C GLY A 151 -13.82 -2.21 12.96
N ILE A 152 -13.88 -1.12 12.19
CA ILE A 152 -14.58 0.11 12.63
C ILE A 152 -15.59 0.60 11.59
N ARG A 153 -16.50 1.47 12.03
CA ARG A 153 -17.28 2.35 11.16
C ARG A 153 -16.84 3.79 11.35
N TYR A 154 -16.32 4.41 10.29
CA TYR A 154 -16.05 5.85 10.25
C TYR A 154 -17.33 6.63 10.00
N ILE A 155 -17.62 7.61 10.86
CA ILE A 155 -18.77 8.50 10.76
C ILE A 155 -18.28 9.94 10.61
N ARG A 156 -18.62 10.56 9.48
CA ARG A 156 -18.38 11.99 9.22
C ARG A 156 -19.29 12.85 10.09
N SER A 157 -18.99 14.14 10.16
CA SER A 157 -19.78 15.11 10.92
C SER A 157 -21.24 15.21 10.46
N ASP A 158 -21.54 14.85 9.21
CA ASP A 158 -22.90 14.79 8.65
C ASP A 158 -23.64 13.47 8.94
N GLY A 159 -23.02 12.55 9.69
CA GLY A 159 -23.56 11.22 10.00
C GLY A 159 -23.38 10.18 8.88
N SER A 160 -22.80 10.56 7.74
CA SER A 160 -22.49 9.63 6.64
C SER A 160 -21.20 8.87 6.89
N GLY A 161 -20.99 7.77 6.15
CA GLY A 161 -19.71 7.05 6.11
C GLY A 161 -19.12 7.02 4.70
N PRO A 162 -17.79 7.07 4.55
CA PRO A 162 -17.12 6.95 3.25
C PRO A 162 -17.34 5.58 2.59
N SER A 163 -17.43 5.58 1.27
CA SER A 163 -17.31 4.37 0.44
C SER A 163 -16.23 4.60 -0.60
N GLY A 164 -15.39 3.61 -0.86
CA GLY A 164 -14.28 3.70 -1.80
C GLY A 164 -13.02 3.00 -1.30
N VAL A 165 -11.90 3.26 -1.97
CA VAL A 165 -10.61 2.69 -1.61
C VAL A 165 -9.91 3.61 -0.61
N ILE A 166 -9.51 3.05 0.52
CA ILE A 166 -8.72 3.73 1.54
C ILE A 166 -7.27 3.31 1.39
N ASP A 167 -6.40 4.32 1.27
CA ASP A 167 -4.96 4.17 1.27
C ASP A 167 -4.43 4.23 2.71
N LEU A 168 -3.66 3.21 3.11
CA LEU A 168 -2.79 3.24 4.28
C LEU A 168 -1.48 3.92 3.89
N LEU A 169 -1.17 5.05 4.53
CA LEU A 169 0.04 5.80 4.28
C LEU A 169 0.98 5.74 5.48
N TYR A 170 2.17 5.19 5.30
CA TYR A 170 3.25 5.28 6.27
C TYR A 170 3.86 6.68 6.27
N ARG A 171 4.12 7.22 7.45
CA ARG A 171 4.79 8.51 7.64
C ARG A 171 6.26 8.28 8.00
N PRO A 172 7.19 8.39 7.04
CA PRO A 172 8.61 8.51 7.38
C PRO A 172 8.85 9.78 8.21
N SER A 173 10.09 9.99 8.68
CA SER A 173 10.47 11.19 9.44
C SER A 173 9.96 12.50 8.79
N SER A 174 9.76 13.55 9.61
CA SER A 174 8.88 14.71 9.34
C SER A 174 9.00 15.39 7.98
N ASP A 175 10.12 15.24 7.28
CA ASP A 175 10.44 15.99 6.06
C ASP A 175 10.25 15.16 4.78
N LYS A 176 9.80 13.91 4.89
CA LYS A 176 9.64 12.98 3.77
C LYS A 176 8.17 12.79 3.40
N PRO A 177 7.82 12.71 2.10
CA PRO A 177 6.46 12.38 1.69
C PRO A 177 6.00 11.03 2.27
N SER A 178 4.70 10.94 2.59
CA SER A 178 4.10 9.70 3.05
C SER A 178 4.10 8.62 1.96
N MET A 179 4.32 7.38 2.37
CA MET A 179 4.38 6.23 1.48
C MET A 179 3.06 5.45 1.49
N LEU A 180 2.52 5.16 0.32
CA LEU A 180 1.45 4.18 0.16
C LEU A 180 1.97 2.78 0.49
N VAL A 181 1.39 2.15 1.51
CA VAL A 181 1.80 0.82 1.97
C VAL A 181 0.79 -0.24 1.56
N HIS A 182 -0.50 0.07 1.69
CA HIS A 182 -1.58 -0.86 1.42
C HIS A 182 -2.85 -0.11 1.05
N SER A 183 -3.81 -0.81 0.46
CA SER A 183 -5.09 -0.25 0.06
C SER A 183 -6.20 -1.22 0.40
N MET A 184 -7.24 -0.71 1.02
CA MET A 184 -8.39 -1.48 1.49
C MET A 184 -9.68 -0.83 1.02
N SER A 185 -10.80 -1.56 1.06
CA SER A 185 -12.10 -1.00 0.70
C SER A 185 -12.89 -0.59 1.94
N ALA A 186 -13.69 0.46 1.79
CA ALA A 186 -14.70 0.85 2.76
C ALA A 186 -16.08 0.94 2.11
N VAL A 187 -17.10 0.60 2.91
CA VAL A 187 -18.50 0.65 2.48
C VAL A 187 -19.35 1.28 3.58
N GLY A 188 -19.92 2.46 3.31
CA GLY A 188 -20.78 3.16 4.27
C GLY A 188 -20.08 3.47 5.60
N GLY A 189 -18.76 3.68 5.54
CA GLY A 189 -17.87 3.90 6.67
C GLY A 189 -17.30 2.63 7.29
N TRP A 190 -17.84 1.44 7.01
CA TRP A 190 -17.29 0.19 7.52
C TRP A 190 -15.98 -0.15 6.82
N MET A 191 -14.93 -0.39 7.61
CA MET A 191 -13.60 -0.69 7.13
C MET A 191 -12.83 -1.53 8.15
N ARG A 192 -11.84 -2.27 7.66
CA ARG A 192 -10.85 -2.94 8.48
C ARG A 192 -9.50 -2.26 8.26
N ILE A 193 -8.94 -1.69 9.29
CA ILE A 193 -7.67 -0.95 9.24
C ILE A 193 -6.61 -1.62 10.11
N HIS A 194 -5.33 -1.32 9.85
CA HIS A 194 -4.19 -1.83 10.63
C HIS A 194 -3.60 -0.75 11.53
N LEU A 195 -3.63 -0.95 12.83
CA LEU A 195 -3.03 -0.02 13.78
C LEU A 195 -1.69 -0.58 14.26
N PHE A 196 -0.81 0.33 14.63
CA PHE A 196 0.49 0.01 15.22
C PHE A 196 0.58 0.66 16.60
N GLU A 197 1.36 0.05 17.48
CA GLU A 197 1.52 0.53 18.85
C GLU A 197 2.15 1.93 18.88
N THR A 198 3.21 2.14 18.09
CA THR A 198 3.99 3.37 18.12
C THR A 198 4.01 4.09 16.77
N THR A 199 4.14 3.35 15.68
CA THR A 199 4.19 3.88 14.32
C THR A 199 2.90 4.59 13.98
N LYS A 200 3.06 5.82 13.51
CA LYS A 200 1.95 6.65 13.06
C LYS A 200 1.71 6.44 11.58
N VAL A 201 0.45 6.19 11.24
CA VAL A 201 0.00 6.04 9.86
C VAL A 201 -1.19 6.93 9.56
N ASP A 202 -1.42 7.21 8.29
CA ASP A 202 -2.62 7.90 7.83
C ASP A 202 -3.52 6.97 7.06
N TYR A 203 -4.81 7.31 7.07
CA TYR A 203 -5.81 6.70 6.22
C TYR A 203 -6.47 7.76 5.38
N ARG A 204 -6.43 7.58 4.06
CA ARG A 204 -6.96 8.56 3.10
C ARG A 204 -7.88 7.90 2.09
N LEU A 205 -9.05 8.46 1.86
CA LEU A 205 -9.92 8.04 0.78
C LEU A 205 -9.27 8.43 -0.56
N ARG A 206 -8.97 7.43 -1.40
CA ARG A 206 -8.18 7.62 -2.62
C ARG A 206 -8.85 8.54 -3.62
N GLU A 207 -10.16 8.40 -3.77
CA GLU A 207 -10.94 9.07 -4.81
C GLU A 207 -11.05 10.58 -4.56
N THR A 208 -11.16 10.99 -3.28
CA THR A 208 -11.35 12.39 -2.89
C THR A 208 -10.11 13.03 -2.30
N GLY A 209 -9.14 12.22 -1.84
CA GLY A 209 -8.01 12.68 -1.03
C GLY A 209 -8.37 13.03 0.42
N GLU A 210 -9.61 12.75 0.85
CA GLU A 210 -10.08 12.99 2.23
C GLU A 210 -9.26 12.18 3.24
N VAL A 211 -8.63 12.86 4.20
CA VAL A 211 -7.91 12.20 5.29
C VAL A 211 -8.92 11.80 6.36
N LEU A 212 -9.12 10.51 6.53
CA LEU A 212 -10.02 9.95 7.53
C LEU A 212 -9.34 9.94 8.90
N PHE A 213 -8.06 9.56 8.93
CA PHE A 213 -7.23 9.48 10.11
C PHE A 213 -5.84 10.02 9.80
N ALA A 214 -5.30 10.88 10.67
CA ALA A 214 -3.98 11.48 10.50
C ALA A 214 -3.07 11.12 11.67
N GLY A 215 -2.01 10.36 11.40
CA GLY A 215 -0.95 10.06 12.35
C GLY A 215 -1.44 9.19 13.51
N VAL A 216 -2.28 8.21 13.19
CA VAL A 216 -2.92 7.35 14.18
C VAL A 216 -2.05 6.15 14.54
N ASN A 217 -2.16 5.75 15.80
CA ASN A 217 -1.58 4.57 16.43
C ASN A 217 -2.52 4.15 17.58
N PHE A 218 -2.13 3.18 18.40
CA PHE A 218 -2.97 2.72 19.53
C PHE A 218 -3.36 3.82 20.52
N SER A 219 -2.54 4.87 20.65
CA SER A 219 -2.78 5.98 21.60
C SER A 219 -3.68 7.09 21.06
N HIS A 220 -4.12 7.01 19.81
CA HIS A 220 -4.98 8.03 19.22
C HIS A 220 -6.37 8.01 19.86
N SER A 221 -6.97 9.19 20.08
CA SER A 221 -8.23 9.34 20.85
C SER A 221 -9.41 8.56 20.28
N ASP A 222 -9.44 8.32 18.98
CA ASP A 222 -10.48 7.49 18.35
C ASP A 222 -10.39 6.00 18.69
N PHE A 223 -9.22 5.52 19.14
CA PHE A 223 -8.98 4.11 19.45
C PHE A 223 -8.85 3.84 20.95
N LEU A 224 -8.98 4.86 21.79
CA LEU A 224 -9.01 4.68 23.24
C LEU A 224 -10.36 4.05 23.68
N PRO A 225 -10.35 3.17 24.69
CA PRO A 225 -11.58 2.57 25.22
C PRO A 225 -12.63 3.63 25.59
N SER A 226 -13.85 3.47 25.11
CA SER A 226 -14.96 4.41 25.34
C SER A 226 -16.32 3.76 25.07
N SER A 227 -17.42 4.48 25.23
CA SER A 227 -18.76 4.00 24.87
C SER A 227 -18.93 3.68 23.38
N ARG A 228 -18.03 4.18 22.52
CA ARG A 228 -18.03 3.97 21.07
C ARG A 228 -16.93 3.04 20.57
N MET A 229 -15.96 2.69 21.42
CA MET A 229 -14.79 1.90 21.03
C MET A 229 -14.52 0.79 22.04
N LEU A 230 -14.64 -0.45 21.58
CA LEU A 230 -14.20 -1.65 22.28
C LEU A 230 -12.75 -1.95 21.91
N HIS A 231 -11.89 -2.03 22.93
CA HIS A 231 -10.51 -2.47 22.80
C HIS A 231 -10.35 -3.79 23.55
N VAL A 232 -10.07 -4.87 22.82
CA VAL A 232 -9.83 -6.20 23.38
C VAL A 232 -8.36 -6.54 23.26
N ARG A 233 -7.75 -6.81 24.40
CA ARG A 233 -6.39 -7.37 24.47
C ARG A 233 -6.46 -8.87 24.68
N ASN A 234 -5.97 -9.62 23.70
CA ASN A 234 -5.74 -11.03 23.85
C ASN A 234 -4.29 -11.24 24.35
N PRO A 235 -4.09 -11.68 25.61
CA PRO A 235 -2.74 -11.94 26.11
C PRO A 235 -2.11 -13.11 25.35
N ILE A 236 -0.79 -13.30 25.53
CA ILE A 236 -0.12 -14.52 25.05
C ILE A 236 -0.85 -15.73 25.62
N PHE A 237 -1.22 -16.66 24.75
CA PHE A 237 -1.88 -17.91 25.14
C PHE A 237 -1.27 -19.08 24.35
N PHE A 238 -1.41 -20.29 24.85
CA PHE A 238 -0.96 -21.48 24.14
C PHE A 238 -2.13 -22.11 23.39
N ALA A 239 -1.99 -22.29 22.09
CA ALA A 239 -3.02 -22.91 21.25
C ALA A 239 -2.54 -24.28 20.75
N ASP A 240 -3.47 -25.23 20.69
CA ASP A 240 -3.27 -26.50 20.00
C ASP A 240 -3.49 -26.28 18.49
N LYS A 241 -2.41 -26.18 17.71
CA LYS A 241 -2.50 -26.08 16.24
C LYS A 241 -2.78 -27.44 15.57
N ASN A 242 -2.49 -28.54 16.25
CA ASN A 242 -2.53 -29.88 15.65
C ASN A 242 -3.29 -30.82 16.58
N HIS A 243 -4.56 -31.07 16.27
CA HIS A 243 -5.46 -32.01 16.95
C HIS A 243 -4.98 -33.50 16.95
N THR A 244 -3.68 -33.77 16.84
CA THR A 244 -3.06 -35.09 16.63
C THR A 244 -2.23 -35.58 17.83
N GLY A 245 -2.49 -35.09 19.04
CA GLY A 245 -1.99 -35.68 20.30
C GLY A 245 -0.62 -35.17 20.81
N SER A 246 -0.63 -34.68 22.05
CA SER A 246 0.45 -34.33 23.00
C SER A 246 1.89 -34.08 22.52
N PRO A 247 2.47 -32.88 22.79
CA PRO A 247 1.79 -31.60 22.95
C PRO A 247 2.30 -30.61 21.88
N PRO A 248 1.51 -30.22 20.87
CA PRO A 248 1.88 -29.14 19.97
C PRO A 248 1.22 -27.84 20.45
N TYR A 249 1.38 -27.49 21.73
CA TYR A 249 0.95 -26.19 22.24
C TYR A 249 1.96 -25.15 21.77
N GLU A 250 1.55 -24.29 20.84
CA GLU A 250 2.38 -23.18 20.37
C GLU A 250 1.97 -21.90 21.09
N ALA A 251 2.95 -21.10 21.50
CA ALA A 251 2.69 -19.79 22.06
C ALA A 251 2.16 -18.87 20.95
N MET A 252 0.88 -18.51 21.05
CA MET A 252 0.27 -17.49 20.20
C MET A 252 0.68 -16.11 20.70
N PRO A 253 1.07 -15.20 19.80
CA PRO A 253 1.43 -13.86 20.20
C PRO A 253 0.24 -13.13 20.80
N ALA A 254 0.54 -12.18 21.70
CA ALA A 254 -0.50 -11.25 22.14
C ALA A 254 -1.03 -10.50 20.92
N SER A 255 -2.35 -10.32 20.87
CA SER A 255 -3.01 -9.55 19.82
C SER A 255 -3.94 -8.51 20.42
N GLU A 256 -4.08 -7.41 19.72
CA GLU A 256 -4.97 -6.31 20.07
C GLU A 256 -6.05 -6.23 18.98
N LEU A 257 -7.30 -6.03 19.40
CA LEU A 257 -8.43 -5.87 18.49
C LEU A 257 -9.22 -4.62 18.88
N PHE A 258 -9.61 -3.85 17.88
CA PHE A 258 -10.41 -2.65 18.06
C PHE A 258 -11.71 -2.78 17.27
N PHE A 259 -12.84 -2.54 17.91
CA PHE A 259 -14.16 -2.57 17.28
C PHE A 259 -15.01 -1.39 17.72
N GLY A 260 -15.61 -0.68 16.77
CA GLY A 260 -16.51 0.42 17.15
C GLY A 260 -16.71 1.48 16.08
N PHE A 261 -17.03 2.68 16.56
CA PHE A 261 -17.29 3.86 15.75
C PHE A 261 -16.19 4.89 15.97
N ALA A 262 -15.75 5.51 14.88
CA ALA A 262 -14.67 6.50 14.90
C ALA A 262 -14.99 7.66 13.94
N GLY A 263 -14.22 8.74 14.05
CA GLY A 263 -14.42 9.95 13.26
C GLY A 263 -15.25 11.03 13.98
N PRO A 264 -15.43 12.20 13.35
CA PRO A 264 -15.98 13.38 13.99
C PRO A 264 -17.48 13.31 14.31
N GLY A 265 -18.22 12.38 13.71
CA GLY A 265 -19.65 12.18 13.99
C GLY A 265 -19.96 10.99 14.90
N ALA A 266 -18.93 10.33 15.45
CA ALA A 266 -19.06 9.13 16.27
C ALA A 266 -19.13 9.40 17.78
#